data_AF-A0A966TR67-F1
#
_entry.id   AF-A0A966TR67-F1
#
_cell.length_a   1.000
_cell.length_b   1.000
_cell.length_c   1.000
_cell.angle_alpha   90.00
_cell.angle_beta   90.00
_cell.angle_gamma   90.00
#
_symmetry.space_group_name_H-M   'P 1'
#
loop_
_entity.id
_entity.type
_entity.pdbx_description
1 polymer ?
#
loop_
_entity_poly.entity_id
_entity_poly.type
_entity_poly.pdbx_seq_one_letter_code
_entity_poly.pdbx_strand_id
1 'polypeptide(L)' 'MRDAGKNGTARSNSLRELFGEKYDASVPCPWCESEDTRVSNPFGGTVSEMSMQCNQCEATFGWMKWQDKL' A
#
# COMPACT_ATOMS: atom_id res chain seq x y z
N MET A 1 4.31 -28.10 20.71
CA MET A 1 3.66 -27.50 19.52
C MET A 1 2.73 -26.41 20.05
N ARG A 2 3.04 -25.12 19.88
CA ARG A 2 2.18 -24.02 20.38
C ARG A 2 1.97 -23.00 19.27
N ASP A 3 0.72 -22.85 18.89
CA ASP A 3 0.17 -21.96 17.87
C ASP A 3 0.45 -20.47 18.16
N ALA A 4 1.24 -19.82 17.30
CA ALA A 4 1.52 -18.39 17.33
C ALA A 4 1.30 -17.77 15.94
N GLY A 5 0.08 -17.88 15.38
CA GLY A 5 -0.17 -17.49 13.98
C GLY A 5 -1.37 -16.56 13.71
N LYS A 6 -2.28 -16.32 14.66
CA LYS A 6 -3.58 -15.69 14.34
C LYS A 6 -3.68 -14.17 14.53
N ASN A 7 -2.72 -13.52 15.20
CA ASN A 7 -2.83 -12.09 15.55
C ASN A 7 -2.22 -11.12 14.51
N GLY A 8 -1.37 -11.61 13.59
CA GLY A 8 -0.68 -10.74 12.62
C GLY A 8 -1.60 -10.24 11.50
N THR A 9 -2.45 -11.12 10.97
CA THR A 9 -3.25 -10.87 9.77
C THR A 9 -4.41 -9.88 10.01
N ALA A 10 -5.00 -9.89 11.20
CA ALA A 10 -6.08 -8.96 11.54
C ALA A 10 -5.55 -7.51 11.63
N ARG A 11 -4.38 -7.33 12.25
CA ARG A 11 -3.72 -6.02 12.38
C ARG A 11 -3.19 -5.50 11.05
N SER A 12 -2.71 -6.38 10.16
CA SER A 12 -2.28 -5.96 8.82
C SER A 12 -3.45 -5.50 7.97
N ASN A 13 -4.61 -6.16 8.08
CA ASN A 13 -5.82 -5.76 7.37
C ASN A 13 -6.34 -4.39 7.83
N SER A 14 -6.38 -4.14 9.15
CA SER A 14 -6.80 -2.83 9.68
C SER A 14 -5.87 -1.70 9.26
N LEU A 15 -4.56 -1.97 9.16
CA LEU A 15 -3.60 -0.96 8.69
C LEU A 15 -3.73 -0.71 7.18
N ARG A 16 -3.97 -1.75 6.38
CA ARG A 16 -4.24 -1.55 4.95
C ARG A 16 -5.49 -0.69 4.74
N GLU A 17 -6.54 -0.92 5.51
CA GLU A 17 -7.79 -0.16 5.42
C GLU A 17 -7.58 1.32 5.79
N LEU A 18 -6.94 1.60 6.93
CA LEU A 18 -6.62 2.97 7.36
C LEU A 18 -5.75 3.75 6.37
N PHE A 19 -4.77 3.09 5.76
CA PHE A 19 -3.93 3.74 4.75
C PHE A 19 -4.64 3.81 3.39
N GLY A 20 -5.46 2.81 3.06
CA GLY A 20 -6.25 2.80 1.84
C GLY A 20 -7.25 3.95 1.78
N GLU A 21 -7.95 4.26 2.89
CA GLU A 21 -8.85 5.42 2.98
C GLU A 21 -8.18 6.75 2.60
N LYS A 22 -6.87 6.86 2.80
CA LYS A 22 -6.10 8.08 2.54
C LYS A 22 -5.38 8.09 1.19
N TYR A 23 -4.93 6.93 0.72
CA TYR A 23 -3.98 6.82 -0.38
C TYR A 23 -4.48 6.00 -1.58
N ASP A 24 -5.55 5.22 -1.42
CA ASP A 24 -6.17 4.54 -2.55
C ASP A 24 -6.67 5.58 -3.55
N ALA A 25 -6.41 5.33 -4.83
CA ALA A 25 -6.69 6.22 -5.94
C ALA A 25 -6.14 7.65 -5.86
N SER A 26 -5.25 7.95 -4.90
CA SER A 26 -4.59 9.25 -4.80
C SER A 26 -3.23 9.29 -5.50
N VAL A 27 -2.68 8.12 -5.85
CA VAL A 27 -1.34 7.98 -6.43
C VAL A 27 -1.47 7.34 -7.81
N PRO A 28 -1.12 8.06 -8.90
CA PRO A 28 -1.20 7.49 -10.23
C PRO A 28 -0.13 6.41 -10.44
N CYS A 29 -0.48 5.38 -11.21
CA CYS A 29 0.44 4.33 -11.61
C CYS A 29 1.56 4.90 -12.49
N PRO A 30 2.85 4.68 -12.17
CA PRO A 30 3.97 5.26 -12.94
C PRO A 30 4.16 4.63 -14.33
N TRP A 31 3.43 3.55 -14.65
CA TRP A 31 3.55 2.85 -15.94
C TRP A 31 2.40 3.08 -16.91
N CYS A 32 1.17 3.16 -16.39
CA CYS A 32 -0.03 3.31 -17.22
C CYS A 32 -0.85 4.55 -16.88
N GLU A 33 -0.36 5.38 -15.94
CA GLU A 33 -0.99 6.64 -15.49
C GLU A 33 -2.40 6.49 -14.89
N SER A 34 -2.87 5.25 -14.72
CA SER A 34 -4.16 4.99 -14.08
C SER A 34 -4.16 5.42 -12.62
N GLU A 35 -5.24 6.08 -12.22
CA GLU A 35 -5.56 6.38 -10.82
C GLU A 35 -6.19 5.19 -10.09
N ASP A 36 -6.49 4.08 -10.78
CA ASP A 36 -7.02 2.87 -10.15
C ASP A 36 -5.90 2.08 -9.47
N THR A 37 -5.45 2.62 -8.33
CA THR A 37 -4.37 2.09 -7.50
C THR A 37 -4.83 1.91 -6.06
N ARG A 38 -4.24 0.93 -5.37
CA ARG A 38 -4.55 0.60 -3.98
C ARG A 38 -3.30 0.33 -3.16
N VAL A 39 -3.35 0.61 -1.86
CA VAL A 39 -2.32 0.22 -0.89
C VAL A 39 -2.34 -1.30 -0.74
N SER A 40 -1.22 -1.95 -1.11
CA SER A 40 -1.04 -3.38 -0.88
C SER A 40 -0.37 -3.65 0.48
N ASN A 41 0.57 -2.78 0.88
CA ASN A 41 1.22 -2.81 2.19
C ASN A 41 1.60 -1.38 2.64
N PRO A 42 1.18 -0.94 3.84
CA PRO A 42 1.51 0.40 4.36
C PRO A 42 2.99 0.62 4.69
N PHE A 43 3.82 -0.44 4.63
CA PHE A 43 5.26 -0.38 4.83
C PHE A 43 5.99 -1.19 3.76
N GLY A 44 6.86 -0.52 2.99
CA GLY A 44 7.75 -1.13 2.00
C GLY A 44 9.10 -1.57 2.59
N GLY A 45 10.18 -1.38 1.85
CA GLY A 45 11.55 -1.64 2.32
C GLY A 45 11.99 -0.67 3.42
N THR A 46 11.31 0.47 3.54
CA THR A 46 11.48 1.44 4.64
C THR A 46 10.11 1.86 5.21
N VAL A 47 10.10 2.39 6.44
CA VAL A 47 8.85 2.86 7.10
C VAL A 47 8.18 4.03 6.34
N SER A 48 8.99 4.81 5.62
CA SER A 48 8.54 5.97 4.84
C SER A 48 8.01 5.60 3.45
N GLU A 49 8.17 4.34 3.04
CA GLU A 49 7.69 3.79 1.77
C GLU A 49 6.42 2.98 1.99
N MET A 50 5.49 3.06 1.05
CA MET A 50 4.31 2.20 0.95
C MET A 50 4.38 1.39 -0.34
N SER A 51 3.90 0.15 -0.29
CA SER A 51 3.69 -0.64 -1.50
C SER A 51 2.28 -0.40 -2.01
N MET A 52 2.19 0.01 -3.28
CA MET A 52 0.97 0.26 -4.03
C MET A 52 0.83 -0.79 -5.13
N GLN A 53 -0.40 -1.11 -5.52
CA GLN A 53 -0.71 -1.93 -6.67
C GLN A 53 -1.67 -1.19 -7.59
N CYS A 54 -1.40 -1.20 -8.90
CA CYS A 54 -2.35 -0.77 -9.92
C CYS A 54 -3.29 -1.92 -10.28
N ASN A 55 -4.59 -1.67 -10.34
CA ASN A 55 -5.57 -2.69 -10.75
C ASN A 55 -5.70 -2.82 -12.27
N GLN A 56 -5.21 -1.84 -13.05
CA GLN A 56 -5.28 -1.87 -14.52
C GLN A 56 -4.13 -2.66 -15.17
N CYS A 57 -2.89 -2.34 -14.83
CA CYS A 57 -1.71 -3.02 -15.38
C CYS A 57 -1.10 -4.06 -14.42
N GLU A 58 -1.74 -4.27 -13.26
CA GLU A 58 -1.34 -5.21 -12.20
C GLU A 58 0.03 -4.94 -11.56
N ALA A 59 0.73 -3.89 -11.99
CA ALA A 59 2.06 -3.56 -11.53
C ALA A 59 2.05 -3.10 -10.06
N THR A 60 3.13 -3.46 -9.35
CA THR A 60 3.34 -3.09 -7.94
C THR A 60 4.51 -2.12 -7.85
N PHE A 61 4.35 -1.03 -7.12
CA PHE A 61 5.37 0.02 -6.97
C PHE A 61 5.49 0.52 -5.53
N GLY A 62 6.66 1.05 -5.20
CA GLY A 62 6.87 1.81 -3.98
C GLY A 62 6.45 3.27 -4.15
N TRP A 63 5.79 3.83 -3.15
CA TRP A 63 5.49 5.26 -3.09
C TRP A 63 5.93 5.85 -1.76
N MET A 64 6.65 6.97 -1.80
CA MET A 64 7.12 7.65 -0.61
C MET A 64 6.02 8.57 -0.06
N LYS A 65 5.68 8.40 1.23
CA LYS A 65 4.61 9.14 1.96
C LYS A 65 4.68 10.67 1.91
N TRP A 66 5.81 11.19 1.42
CA TRP A 66 6.24 12.58 1.45
C TRP A 66 6.54 13.13 0.05
N GLN A 67 6.29 12.36 -1.03
CA GLN A 67 6.50 12.82 -2.41
C GLN A 67 5.72 14.10 -2.75
N ASP A 68 4.50 14.26 -2.25
CA ASP A 68 3.67 15.45 -2.53
C ASP A 68 4.02 16.69 -1.69
N LYS A 69 5.10 16.64 -0.90
CA LYS A 69 5.52 17.72 0.02
C LYS A 69 6.79 18.45 -0.44
N LEU A 70 7.30 18.17 -1.63
CA LEU A 70 8.46 18.84 -2.23
C LEU A 70 8.04 19.79 -3.35
#